data_AF-A0A7Z7LF74-F1
#
_entry.id   AF-A0A7Z7LF74-F1
#
_cell.length_a   1.000
_cell.length_b   1.000
_cell.length_c   1.000
_cell.angle_alpha   90.00
_cell.angle_beta   90.00
_cell.angle_gamma   90.00
#
_symmetry.space_group_name_H-M   'P 1'
#
loop_
_entity.id
_entity.type
_entity.pdbx_description
1 polymer ?
#
loop_
_entity_poly.entity_id
_entity_poly.type
_entity_poly.pdbx_seq_one_letter_code
_entity_poly.pdbx_strand_id
1 'polypeptide(L)'
;MKIFLSFLFFLITTISFAYVPDVLPPMEDPMLMTVWGESQEIDTVNYFCSNLFIARDYVPGATLEQMKMGASFGKAKESEGDIFYHFYTPGTQYRTLIVIAGGGSERHLGDISRVVEMAAEIKKENGLVMIIDIDVDDSGDDSIKAEFARRLIPFTDAVIFAGSSRENYASALYEGSPIVLKLSVVVDLLIVFERDFGGGRCCD
;
A
#
# COMPACT_ATOMS: atom_id res chain seq x y z
N MET A 1 -5.55 26.74 41.12
CA MET A 1 -6.19 26.61 39.80
C MET A 1 -5.19 26.60 38.63
N LYS A 2 -4.24 27.56 38.53
CA LYS A 2 -3.23 27.59 37.44
C LYS A 2 -2.36 26.33 37.34
N ILE A 3 -1.83 25.83 38.47
CA ILE A 3 -0.93 24.65 38.49
C ILE A 3 -1.66 23.38 38.04
N PHE A 4 -2.93 23.22 38.42
CA PHE A 4 -3.75 22.07 38.02
C PHE A 4 -4.07 22.08 36.52
N LEU A 5 -4.33 23.26 35.94
CA LEU A 5 -4.54 23.41 34.50
C LEU A 5 -3.27 23.11 33.70
N SER A 6 -2.10 23.54 34.19
CA SER A 6 -0.81 23.25 33.56
C SER A 6 -0.47 21.76 33.61
N PHE A 7 -0.77 21.08 34.72
CA PHE A 7 -0.56 19.64 34.84
C PHE A 7 -1.51 18.85 33.94
N LEU A 8 -2.76 19.30 33.80
CA LEU A 8 -3.74 18.71 32.90
C LEU A 8 -3.34 18.89 31.42
N PHE A 9 -2.86 20.08 31.03
CA PHE A 9 -2.32 20.30 29.69
C PHE A 9 -1.11 19.41 29.40
N PHE A 10 -0.19 19.30 30.36
CA PHE A 10 0.99 18.44 30.22
C PHE A 10 0.58 16.96 30.07
N LEU A 11 -0.36 16.49 30.89
CA LEU A 11 -0.90 15.12 30.83
C LEU A 11 -1.63 14.84 29.52
N ILE A 12 -2.44 15.78 29.03
CA ILE A 12 -3.13 15.65 27.74
C ILE A 12 -2.10 15.61 26.60
N THR A 13 -1.10 16.49 26.60
CA THR A 13 -0.05 16.44 25.58
C THR A 13 0.76 15.15 25.63
N THR A 14 1.13 14.65 26.81
CA THR A 14 1.91 13.41 26.90
C THR A 14 1.10 12.19 26.53
N ILE A 15 -0.19 12.13 26.86
CA ILE A 15 -1.09 11.04 26.43
C ILE A 15 -1.35 11.11 24.92
N SER A 16 -1.55 12.30 24.35
CA SER A 16 -1.73 12.48 22.90
C SER A 16 -0.47 12.17 22.09
N PHE A 17 0.73 12.36 22.67
CA PHE A 17 1.99 11.93 22.05
C PHE A 17 2.28 10.43 22.27
N ALA A 18 1.79 9.83 23.36
CA ALA A 18 2.01 8.42 23.69
C ALA A 18 1.08 7.46 22.92
N TYR A 19 -0.01 7.98 22.34
CA TYR A 19 -0.97 7.19 21.55
C TYR A 19 -1.11 7.81 20.16
N VAL A 20 0.00 7.87 19.42
CA VAL A 20 -0.07 7.94 17.96
C VAL A 20 -0.12 6.48 17.50
N PRO A 21 -1.31 5.90 17.20
CA PRO A 21 -1.31 4.65 16.44
C PRO A 21 -0.45 4.89 15.20
N ASP A 22 0.31 3.91 14.73
CA ASP A 22 1.08 4.06 13.50
C ASP A 22 0.11 4.43 12.35
N VAL A 23 -0.03 5.73 12.08
CA VAL A 23 -0.93 6.30 11.07
C VAL A 23 -0.18 6.16 9.76
N LEU A 24 -0.86 5.58 8.77
CA LEU A 24 -0.26 5.45 7.46
C LEU A 24 -0.11 6.83 6.81
N PRO A 25 0.99 7.08 6.09
CA PRO A 25 1.13 8.30 5.30
C PRO A 25 -0.01 8.40 4.28
N PRO A 26 -0.50 9.62 3.99
CA PRO A 26 -1.62 9.82 3.08
C PRO A 26 -1.27 9.34 1.66
N MET A 27 -2.27 8.79 0.96
CA MET A 27 -2.11 8.37 -0.43
C MET A 27 -2.48 9.51 -1.37
N GLU A 28 -1.49 10.10 -2.02
CA GLU A 28 -1.68 11.03 -3.13
C GLU A 28 -1.58 10.27 -4.45
N ASP A 29 -2.54 10.50 -5.35
CA ASP A 29 -2.59 9.92 -6.71
C ASP A 29 -2.12 8.45 -6.76
N PRO A 30 -2.85 7.51 -6.11
CA PRO A 30 -2.41 6.13 -5.96
C PRO A 30 -2.63 5.29 -7.21
N MET A 31 -1.60 4.53 -7.56
CA MET A 31 -1.68 3.37 -8.44
C MET A 31 -1.65 2.11 -7.58
N LEU A 32 -2.68 1.29 -7.70
CA LEU A 32 -2.76 -0.04 -7.13
C LEU A 32 -2.36 -1.06 -8.20
N MET A 33 -1.45 -1.95 -7.83
CA MET A 33 -1.07 -3.08 -8.66
C MET A 33 -0.86 -4.32 -7.81
N THR A 34 -0.73 -5.45 -8.49
CA THR A 34 -0.37 -6.73 -7.89
C THR A 34 0.99 -7.16 -8.44
N VAL A 35 1.77 -7.85 -7.61
CA VAL A 35 3.01 -8.47 -8.08
C VAL A 35 2.70 -9.68 -8.96
N TRP A 36 1.57 -10.37 -8.77
CA TRP A 36 1.29 -11.67 -9.42
C TRP A 36 0.08 -11.69 -10.37
N GLY A 37 -0.59 -10.57 -10.63
CA GLY A 37 -1.61 -10.45 -11.70
C GLY A 37 -2.96 -11.15 -11.47
N GLU A 38 -3.03 -12.27 -10.73
CA GLU A 38 -4.19 -13.19 -10.71
C GLU A 38 -4.59 -13.68 -9.30
N SER A 39 -4.31 -12.88 -8.27
CA SER A 39 -4.55 -13.23 -6.87
C SER A 39 -6.02 -12.98 -6.43
N GLN A 40 -6.68 -13.94 -5.76
CA GLN A 40 -8.01 -13.72 -5.12
C GLN A 40 -8.00 -12.56 -4.11
N GLU A 41 -6.83 -12.26 -3.58
CA GLU A 41 -6.53 -11.18 -2.67
C GLU A 41 -6.83 -9.81 -3.28
N ILE A 42 -6.72 -9.69 -4.62
CA ILE A 42 -7.04 -8.49 -5.38
C ILE A 42 -8.52 -8.16 -5.28
N ASP A 43 -9.40 -9.15 -5.42
CA ASP A 43 -10.85 -8.93 -5.36
C ASP A 43 -11.26 -8.38 -4.00
N THR A 44 -10.59 -8.84 -2.94
CA THR A 44 -10.83 -8.36 -1.57
C THR A 44 -10.39 -6.89 -1.40
N VAL A 45 -9.18 -6.54 -1.82
CA VAL A 45 -8.69 -5.15 -1.73
C VAL A 45 -9.53 -4.23 -2.61
N ASN A 46 -9.83 -4.66 -3.84
CA ASN A 46 -10.66 -3.89 -4.76
C ASN A 46 -12.08 -3.68 -4.24
N TYR A 47 -12.67 -4.71 -3.61
CA TYR A 47 -13.95 -4.61 -2.94
C TYR A 47 -13.90 -3.57 -1.82
N PHE A 48 -12.93 -3.62 -0.90
CA PHE A 48 -12.85 -2.66 0.21
C PHE A 48 -12.67 -1.23 -0.27
N CYS A 49 -11.72 -0.99 -1.17
CA CYS A 49 -11.49 0.35 -1.67
C CYS A 49 -12.69 0.89 -2.47
N SER A 50 -13.45 0.04 -3.17
CA SER A 50 -14.69 0.47 -3.85
C SER A 50 -15.78 0.84 -2.84
N ASN A 51 -15.95 0.08 -1.78
CA ASN A 51 -16.93 0.37 -0.72
C ASN A 51 -16.59 1.66 0.05
N LEU A 52 -15.30 1.97 0.18
CA LEU A 52 -14.80 3.16 0.89
C LEU A 52 -14.54 4.36 -0.04
N PHE A 53 -14.88 4.24 -1.34
CA PHE A 53 -14.64 5.29 -2.35
C PHE A 53 -13.19 5.78 -2.41
N ILE A 54 -12.23 4.88 -2.17
CA ILE A 54 -10.81 5.19 -2.30
C ILE A 54 -10.46 5.28 -3.78
N ALA A 55 -10.37 6.52 -4.27
CA ALA A 55 -9.97 6.82 -5.64
C ALA A 55 -8.53 6.32 -5.88
N ARG A 56 -8.36 5.44 -6.86
CA ARG A 56 -7.06 4.91 -7.31
C ARG A 56 -7.21 4.28 -8.68
N ASP A 57 -6.14 4.27 -9.44
CA ASP A 57 -6.08 3.45 -10.65
C ASP A 57 -5.64 2.03 -10.27
N TYR A 58 -6.29 1.01 -10.80
CA TYR A 58 -5.90 -0.39 -10.62
C TYR A 58 -5.42 -0.95 -11.96
N VAL A 59 -4.13 -1.27 -12.04
CA VAL A 59 -3.48 -1.74 -13.27
C VAL A 59 -2.48 -2.85 -12.95
N PRO A 60 -2.89 -4.13 -12.98
CA PRO A 60 -2.03 -5.25 -12.56
C PRO A 60 -0.77 -5.38 -13.43
N GLY A 61 -0.92 -5.18 -14.73
CA GLY A 61 0.13 -5.34 -15.74
C GLY A 61 0.88 -4.07 -16.11
N ALA A 62 0.76 -2.98 -15.32
CA ALA A 62 1.41 -1.72 -15.64
C ALA A 62 2.90 -1.90 -15.92
N THR A 63 3.41 -1.26 -16.97
CA THR A 63 4.85 -1.13 -17.23
C THR A 63 5.38 0.19 -16.68
N LEU A 64 6.70 0.28 -16.44
CA LEU A 64 7.34 1.51 -15.95
C LEU A 64 7.02 2.70 -16.86
N GLU A 65 7.05 2.48 -18.18
CA GLU A 65 6.75 3.52 -19.16
C GLU A 65 5.29 3.98 -19.09
N GLN A 66 4.34 3.06 -18.91
CA GLN A 66 2.94 3.43 -18.66
C GLN A 66 2.82 4.24 -17.37
N MET A 67 3.41 3.81 -16.25
CA MET A 67 3.38 4.57 -15.00
C MET A 67 3.90 6.01 -15.15
N LYS A 68 4.97 6.22 -15.93
CA LYS A 68 5.50 7.55 -16.24
C LYS A 68 4.56 8.41 -17.08
N MET A 69 3.63 7.81 -17.83
CA MET A 69 2.56 8.56 -18.51
C MET A 69 1.54 9.16 -17.54
N GLY A 70 1.51 8.72 -16.29
CA GLY A 70 0.64 9.23 -15.23
C GLY A 70 -0.75 8.60 -15.18
N ALA A 71 -1.63 9.17 -14.36
CA ALA A 71 -2.99 8.73 -14.09
C ALA A 71 -3.78 8.50 -15.39
N SER A 72 -4.63 7.48 -15.39
CA SER A 72 -5.39 7.02 -16.54
C SER A 72 -4.51 6.71 -17.77
N PHE A 73 -3.21 6.47 -17.55
CA PHE A 73 -2.14 6.47 -18.55
C PHE A 73 -2.33 7.49 -19.64
N GLY A 74 -2.61 8.73 -19.23
CA GLY A 74 -2.68 9.91 -20.09
C GLY A 74 -3.65 9.81 -21.27
N LYS A 75 -4.60 8.86 -21.25
CA LYS A 75 -5.57 8.47 -22.31
C LYS A 75 -5.10 7.44 -23.35
N ALA A 76 -4.27 6.47 -22.97
CA ALA A 76 -4.07 5.24 -23.74
C ALA A 76 -5.36 4.38 -23.85
N LYS A 77 -5.37 3.37 -24.73
CA LYS A 77 -6.50 2.44 -24.88
C LYS A 77 -6.51 1.47 -23.70
N GLU A 78 -7.59 1.45 -22.94
CA GLU A 78 -7.80 0.56 -21.79
C GLU A 78 -7.59 -0.90 -22.19
N SER A 79 -6.85 -1.65 -21.37
CA SER A 79 -6.75 -3.11 -21.51
C SER A 79 -7.83 -3.77 -20.65
N GLU A 80 -8.22 -4.98 -21.02
CA GLU A 80 -9.17 -5.77 -20.22
C GLU A 80 -8.57 -6.01 -18.82
N GLY A 81 -9.29 -5.57 -17.78
CA GLY A 81 -8.87 -5.70 -16.38
C GLY A 81 -8.27 -4.44 -15.75
N ASP A 82 -7.96 -3.40 -16.52
CA ASP A 82 -7.56 -2.09 -16.00
C ASP A 82 -8.78 -1.32 -15.47
N ILE A 83 -8.65 -0.65 -14.33
CA ILE A 83 -9.69 0.22 -13.78
C ILE A 83 -9.07 1.60 -13.55
N PHE A 84 -9.53 2.60 -14.31
CA PHE A 84 -9.09 3.99 -14.15
C PHE A 84 -10.16 4.82 -13.47
N TYR A 85 -9.82 5.48 -12.37
CA TYR A 85 -10.72 6.38 -11.66
C TYR A 85 -10.64 7.78 -12.27
N HIS A 86 -11.74 8.23 -12.87
CA HIS A 86 -11.86 9.57 -13.50
C HIS A 86 -11.84 10.74 -12.51
N PHE A 87 -11.53 10.50 -11.24
CA PHE A 87 -11.29 11.54 -10.25
C PHE A 87 -10.01 12.33 -10.56
N TYR A 88 -8.97 11.64 -11.04
CA TYR A 88 -7.68 12.24 -11.33
C TYR A 88 -7.65 12.86 -12.73
N THR A 89 -6.89 13.96 -12.88
CA THR A 89 -6.62 14.51 -14.21
C THR A 89 -5.72 13.53 -14.97
N PRO A 90 -6.10 13.06 -16.18
CA PRO A 90 -5.26 12.15 -16.93
C PRO A 90 -3.87 12.72 -17.17
N GLY A 91 -2.83 11.93 -16.91
CA GLY A 91 -1.43 12.35 -17.00
C GLY A 91 -0.84 12.92 -15.71
N THR A 92 -1.64 13.10 -14.65
CA THR A 92 -1.10 13.43 -13.32
C THR A 92 -0.11 12.35 -12.88
N GLN A 93 1.07 12.75 -12.44
CA GLN A 93 2.07 11.79 -12.00
C GLN A 93 1.59 11.02 -10.77
N TYR A 94 1.68 9.69 -10.81
CA TYR A 94 1.41 8.88 -9.62
C TYR A 94 2.41 9.22 -8.52
N ARG A 95 1.89 9.41 -7.31
CA ARG A 95 2.70 9.70 -6.11
C ARG A 95 2.69 8.57 -5.10
N THR A 96 1.75 7.65 -5.22
CA THR A 96 1.66 6.48 -4.36
C THR A 96 1.64 5.21 -5.19
N LEU A 97 2.49 4.25 -4.85
CA LEU A 97 2.46 2.89 -5.37
C LEU A 97 2.00 1.94 -4.27
N ILE A 98 0.87 1.29 -4.51
CA ILE A 98 0.34 0.25 -3.62
C ILE A 98 0.53 -1.10 -4.30
N VAL A 99 1.28 -1.98 -3.64
CA VAL A 99 1.64 -3.29 -4.16
C VAL A 99 0.94 -4.36 -3.33
N ILE A 100 0.00 -5.08 -3.95
CA ILE A 100 -0.63 -6.26 -3.33
C ILE A 100 0.27 -7.47 -3.60
N ALA A 101 0.71 -8.12 -2.52
CA ALA A 101 1.44 -9.38 -2.57
C ALA A 101 0.56 -10.50 -2.00
N GLY A 102 0.36 -11.56 -2.78
CA GLY A 102 -0.20 -12.87 -2.35
C GLY A 102 0.82 -14.01 -2.40
N GLY A 103 0.39 -15.25 -2.66
CA GLY A 103 1.29 -16.40 -2.86
C GLY A 103 2.24 -16.27 -4.07
N GLY A 104 3.54 -16.53 -3.85
CA GLY A 104 4.59 -16.41 -4.87
C GLY A 104 4.92 -17.71 -5.61
N SER A 105 5.44 -17.62 -6.84
CA SER A 105 6.01 -18.75 -7.61
C SER A 105 7.10 -18.25 -8.58
N GLU A 106 7.97 -19.13 -9.08
CA GLU A 106 9.15 -18.73 -9.91
C GLU A 106 8.80 -17.88 -11.14
N ARG A 107 7.63 -18.10 -11.74
CA ARG A 107 7.11 -17.32 -12.88
C ARG A 107 6.97 -15.81 -12.58
N HIS A 108 7.00 -15.41 -11.31
CA HIS A 108 6.82 -14.04 -10.87
C HIS A 108 8.13 -13.24 -10.68
N LEU A 109 9.31 -13.83 -10.89
CA LEU A 109 10.59 -13.11 -10.73
C LEU A 109 10.70 -11.88 -11.65
N GLY A 110 10.10 -11.94 -12.84
CA GLY A 110 10.03 -10.81 -13.77
C GLY A 110 9.22 -9.64 -13.21
N ASP A 111 8.12 -9.94 -12.52
CA ASP A 111 7.24 -8.94 -11.91
C ASP A 111 7.90 -8.25 -10.71
N ILE A 112 8.68 -8.97 -9.90
CA ILE A 112 9.45 -8.37 -8.81
C ILE A 112 10.37 -7.27 -9.35
N SER A 113 11.08 -7.54 -10.45
CA SER A 113 11.98 -6.54 -11.06
C SER A 113 11.23 -5.32 -11.54
N ARG A 114 10.08 -5.52 -12.21
CA ARG A 114 9.20 -4.44 -12.69
C ARG A 114 8.69 -3.57 -11.54
N VAL A 115 8.18 -4.18 -10.47
CA VAL A 115 7.66 -3.46 -9.29
C VAL A 115 8.77 -2.68 -8.59
N VAL A 116 9.98 -3.24 -8.49
CA VAL A 116 11.13 -2.55 -7.89
C VAL A 116 11.53 -1.33 -8.71
N GLU A 117 11.56 -1.42 -10.04
CA GLU A 117 11.82 -0.27 -10.90
C GLU A 117 10.77 0.83 -10.75
N MET A 118 9.50 0.45 -10.64
CA MET A 118 8.41 1.39 -10.38
C MET A 118 8.52 2.08 -9.02
N ALA A 119 8.78 1.30 -7.98
CA ALA A 119 8.98 1.83 -6.64
C ALA A 119 10.14 2.82 -6.60
N ALA A 120 11.27 2.48 -7.23
CA ALA A 120 12.42 3.37 -7.34
C ALA A 120 12.07 4.70 -8.04
N GLU A 121 11.24 4.67 -9.09
CA GLU A 121 10.79 5.88 -9.78
C GLU A 121 9.89 6.76 -8.87
N ILE A 122 8.94 6.15 -8.16
CA ILE A 122 8.08 6.85 -7.20
C ILE A 122 8.92 7.50 -6.10
N LYS A 123 9.95 6.81 -5.60
CA LYS A 123 10.84 7.36 -4.57
C LYS A 123 11.70 8.53 -5.05
N LYS A 124 12.00 8.67 -6.35
CA LYS A 124 12.75 9.85 -6.87
C LYS A 124 12.02 11.16 -6.59
N GLU A 125 10.70 11.14 -6.60
CA GLU A 125 9.85 12.30 -6.36
C GLU A 125 9.38 12.41 -4.90
N ASN A 126 10.02 11.67 -3.98
CA ASN A 126 9.59 11.51 -2.59
C ASN A 126 8.16 10.96 -2.45
N GLY A 127 7.72 10.15 -3.41
CA GLY A 127 6.44 9.46 -3.35
C GLY A 127 6.40 8.33 -2.32
N LEU A 128 5.22 7.78 -2.14
CA LEU A 128 4.90 6.75 -1.16
C LEU A 128 4.90 5.35 -1.82
N VAL A 129 5.55 4.37 -1.20
CA VAL A 129 5.45 2.96 -1.60
C VAL A 129 4.91 2.14 -0.43
N MET A 130 3.82 1.43 -0.68
CA MET A 130 3.14 0.60 0.32
C MET A 130 2.99 -0.84 -0.19
N ILE A 131 3.27 -1.80 0.68
CA ILE A 131 3.01 -3.22 0.44
C ILE A 131 1.80 -3.64 1.28
N ILE A 132 0.87 -4.35 0.65
CA ILE A 132 -0.21 -5.06 1.33
C ILE A 132 0.00 -6.55 1.05
N ASP A 133 0.54 -7.27 2.03
CA ASP A 133 0.74 -8.71 1.94
C ASP A 133 -0.47 -9.42 2.53
N ILE A 134 -1.21 -10.11 1.66
CA ILE A 134 -2.38 -10.90 2.00
C ILE A 134 -2.02 -12.34 1.66
N ASP A 135 -1.82 -13.17 2.67
CA ASP A 135 -1.57 -14.60 2.50
C ASP A 135 -2.55 -15.35 3.37
N VAL A 136 -3.63 -15.83 2.76
CA VAL A 136 -4.71 -16.50 3.49
C VAL A 136 -4.41 -17.99 3.72
N ASP A 137 -3.55 -18.58 2.87
CA ASP A 137 -3.35 -20.03 2.81
C ASP A 137 -1.88 -20.47 3.00
N ASP A 138 -0.95 -19.54 3.26
CA ASP A 138 0.52 -19.79 3.25
C ASP A 138 0.96 -20.57 1.99
N SER A 139 0.30 -20.31 0.86
CA SER A 139 0.39 -21.14 -0.35
C SER A 139 1.56 -20.75 -1.27
N GLY A 140 2.36 -19.78 -0.85
CA GLY A 140 3.46 -19.21 -1.63
C GLY A 140 4.80 -19.94 -1.46
N ASP A 141 5.65 -19.83 -2.47
CA ASP A 141 7.08 -20.12 -2.34
C ASP A 141 7.75 -19.05 -1.46
N ASP A 142 8.10 -19.43 -0.23
CA ASP A 142 8.80 -18.59 0.74
C ASP A 142 10.07 -17.95 0.17
N SER A 143 10.77 -18.62 -0.75
CA SER A 143 11.99 -18.08 -1.35
C SER A 143 11.71 -16.90 -2.28
N ILE A 144 10.59 -16.93 -3.02
CA ILE A 144 10.17 -15.84 -3.90
C ILE A 144 9.67 -14.66 -3.08
N LYS A 145 8.90 -14.91 -2.00
CA LYS A 145 8.48 -13.86 -1.07
C LYS A 145 9.67 -13.21 -0.36
N ALA A 146 10.65 -13.99 0.08
CA ALA A 146 11.86 -13.45 0.68
C ALA A 146 12.67 -12.60 -0.30
N GLU A 147 12.77 -13.01 -1.57
CA GLU A 147 13.44 -12.22 -2.61
C GLU A 147 12.70 -10.91 -2.93
N PHE A 148 11.36 -10.97 -3.00
CA PHE A 148 10.52 -9.79 -3.14
C PHE A 148 10.73 -8.81 -1.98
N ALA A 149 10.65 -9.29 -0.74
CA ALA A 149 10.88 -8.49 0.45
C ALA A 149 12.28 -7.86 0.45
N ARG A 150 13.32 -8.66 0.18
CA ARG A 150 14.71 -8.21 0.12
C ARG A 150 14.92 -7.04 -0.86
N ARG A 151 14.24 -7.07 -2.00
CA ARG A 151 14.40 -6.05 -3.05
C ARG A 151 13.50 -4.84 -2.90
N LEU A 152 12.27 -5.02 -2.41
CA LEU A 152 11.28 -3.94 -2.35
C LEU A 152 11.29 -3.17 -1.03
N ILE A 153 11.58 -3.81 0.11
CA ILE A 153 11.61 -3.14 1.43
C ILE A 153 12.50 -1.89 1.48
N PRO A 154 13.67 -1.83 0.81
CA PRO A 154 14.47 -0.59 0.76
C PRO A 154 13.75 0.64 0.18
N PHE A 155 12.68 0.44 -0.59
CA PHE A 155 11.87 1.51 -1.17
C PHE A 155 10.55 1.71 -0.43
N THR A 156 10.21 0.84 0.52
CA THR A 156 8.88 0.77 1.12
C THR A 156 8.78 1.67 2.34
N ASP A 157 7.69 2.43 2.43
CA ASP A 157 7.38 3.30 3.57
C ASP A 157 6.40 2.62 4.55
N ALA A 158 5.53 1.73 4.05
CA ALA A 158 4.58 0.99 4.87
C ALA A 158 4.35 -0.44 4.37
N VAL A 159 4.23 -1.39 5.31
CA VAL A 159 3.87 -2.79 5.04
C VAL A 159 2.69 -3.17 5.91
N ILE A 160 1.63 -3.66 5.29
CA ILE A 160 0.46 -4.20 5.97
C ILE A 160 0.46 -5.70 5.78
N PHE A 161 0.60 -6.44 6.87
CA PHE A 161 0.45 -7.90 6.90
C PHE A 161 -0.98 -8.24 7.28
N ALA A 162 -1.70 -8.92 6.39
CA ALA A 162 -3.04 -9.41 6.64
C ALA A 162 -3.07 -10.94 6.54
N GLY A 163 -2.87 -11.61 7.69
CA GLY A 163 -2.68 -13.06 7.77
C GLY A 163 -1.29 -13.46 8.31
N SER A 164 -0.81 -14.64 7.94
CA SER A 164 0.33 -15.34 8.56
C SER A 164 1.73 -15.02 7.97
N SER A 165 1.98 -13.91 7.28
CA SER A 165 3.22 -13.81 6.46
C SER A 165 4.48 -13.15 7.10
N ARG A 166 4.55 -13.00 8.43
CA ARG A 166 5.66 -12.22 9.05
C ARG A 166 7.06 -12.80 8.80
N GLU A 167 7.18 -14.12 8.70
CA GLU A 167 8.49 -14.79 8.69
C GLU A 167 9.31 -14.47 7.43
N ASN A 168 8.64 -14.30 6.28
CA ASN A 168 9.28 -14.04 4.99
C ASN A 168 9.93 -12.65 4.87
N TYR A 169 9.52 -11.69 5.70
CA TYR A 169 10.03 -10.30 5.68
C TYR A 169 11.03 -10.03 6.81
N ALA A 170 11.18 -10.97 7.75
CA ALA A 170 12.00 -10.78 8.95
C ALA A 170 13.46 -10.43 8.62
N SER A 171 13.99 -10.97 7.52
CA SER A 171 15.36 -10.71 7.06
C SER A 171 15.54 -9.39 6.31
N ALA A 172 14.45 -8.69 5.98
CA ALA A 172 14.48 -7.42 5.25
C ALA A 172 14.13 -6.22 6.15
N LEU A 173 13.45 -6.45 7.28
CA LEU A 173 13.07 -5.42 8.25
C LEU A 173 14.22 -5.13 9.23
N TYR A 174 14.93 -4.00 9.07
CA TYR A 174 16.01 -3.50 9.96
C TYR A 174 15.72 -2.09 10.53
N GLU A 175 16.58 -1.51 11.38
CA GLU A 175 16.41 -0.13 11.86
C GLU A 175 16.30 0.87 10.71
N GLY A 176 15.25 1.71 10.71
CA GLY A 176 14.85 2.54 9.55
C GLY A 176 13.80 1.89 8.63
N SER A 177 13.22 0.76 9.06
CA SER A 177 12.16 0.02 8.35
C SER A 177 10.89 0.83 8.05
N PRO A 178 10.10 0.36 7.06
CA PRO A 178 8.73 0.84 6.87
C PRO A 178 7.89 0.74 8.14
N ILE A 179 6.83 1.54 8.23
CA ILE A 179 5.74 1.34 9.19
C ILE A 179 5.16 -0.06 8.96
N VAL A 180 5.09 -0.88 10.01
CA VAL A 180 4.57 -2.25 9.91
C VAL A 180 3.23 -2.37 10.65
N LEU A 181 2.16 -2.57 9.90
CA LEU A 181 0.85 -2.90 10.44
C LEU A 181 0.59 -4.40 10.34
N LYS A 182 -0.01 -4.96 11.39
CA LYS A 182 -0.30 -6.38 11.48
C LYS A 182 -1.77 -6.57 11.80
N LEU A 183 -2.42 -7.29 10.91
CA LEU A 183 -3.83 -7.57 10.96
C LEU A 183 -4.02 -9.06 11.22
N SER A 184 -4.92 -9.39 12.14
CA SER A 184 -5.17 -10.78 12.51
C SER A 184 -5.94 -11.50 11.40
N VAL A 185 -6.79 -10.76 10.69
CA VAL A 185 -7.58 -11.25 9.56
C VAL A 185 -7.62 -10.20 8.45
N VAL A 186 -7.83 -10.65 7.21
CA VAL A 186 -7.91 -9.76 6.04
C VAL A 186 -9.03 -8.71 6.15
N VAL A 187 -10.11 -9.02 6.86
CA VAL A 187 -11.24 -8.09 7.06
C VAL A 187 -10.84 -6.85 7.85
N ASP A 188 -9.82 -6.92 8.71
CA ASP A 188 -9.35 -5.75 9.47
C ASP A 188 -8.72 -4.69 8.54
N LEU A 189 -8.36 -5.05 7.30
CA LEU A 189 -7.87 -4.09 6.30
C LEU A 189 -8.92 -3.02 6.00
N LEU A 190 -10.21 -3.36 6.08
CA LEU A 190 -11.30 -2.39 5.93
C LEU A 190 -11.20 -1.28 6.98
N ILE A 191 -10.86 -1.62 8.23
CA ILE A 191 -10.74 -0.67 9.33
C ILE A 191 -9.54 0.26 9.10
N VAL A 192 -8.41 -0.31 8.65
CA VAL A 192 -7.21 0.49 8.29
C VAL A 192 -7.54 1.46 7.16
N PHE A 193 -8.18 0.96 6.10
CA PHE A 193 -8.58 1.79 4.97
C PHE A 193 -9.58 2.88 5.36
N GLU A 194 -10.60 2.58 6.18
CA GLU A 194 -11.55 3.60 6.65
C GLU A 194 -10.84 4.65 7.51
N ARG A 195 -9.96 4.22 8.43
CA ARG A 195 -9.24 5.11 9.35
C ARG A 195 -8.26 6.03 8.64
N ASP A 196 -7.42 5.48 7.77
CA ASP A 196 -6.26 6.19 7.21
C ASP A 196 -6.55 6.80 5.83
N PHE A 197 -7.48 6.22 5.07
CA PHE A 197 -7.72 6.56 3.65
C PHE A 197 -9.18 6.81 3.30
N GLY A 198 -10.11 6.60 4.24
CA GLY A 198 -11.53 6.80 4.09
C GLY A 198 -11.88 8.28 3.98
N GLY A 199 -11.62 8.87 2.82
CA GLY A 199 -12.01 10.24 2.50
C GLY A 199 -13.45 10.29 2.01
N GLY A 200 -14.41 10.43 2.93
CA GLY A 200 -15.83 10.49 2.53
C GLY A 200 -16.87 10.96 3.54
N ARG A 201 -16.51 11.33 4.78
CA ARG A 201 -17.50 11.82 5.79
C ARG A 201 -17.35 13.29 6.20
N CYS A 202 -16.53 14.07 5.50
CA CYS A 202 -16.37 15.49 5.82
C CYS A 202 -17.44 16.42 5.20
N CYS A 203 -18.47 15.86 4.56
CA CYS A 203 -19.61 16.61 4.02
C CYS A 203 -20.91 15.79 4.18
N ASP A 204 -21.36 15.59 5.42
CA ASP A 204 -22.78 15.39 5.74
C ASP A 204 -23.29 16.61 6.53
#